data_AF-A0A7V8F9Y4-F1
#
_entry.id   AF-A0A7V8F9Y4-F1
#
_cell.length_a   1.000
_cell.length_b   1.000
_cell.length_c   1.000
_cell.angle_alpha   90.00
_cell.angle_beta   90.00
_cell.angle_gamma   90.00
#
_symmetry.space_group_name_H-M   'P 1'
#
loop_
_entity.id
_entity.type
_entity.pdbx_description
1 polymer ?
#
loop_
_entity_poly.entity_id
_entity_poly.type
_entity_poly.pdbx_seq_one_letter_code
_entity_poly.pdbx_strand_id
1 'polypeptide(L)'
;MKDTNQHWILDDDDASTEALLNEATEWFAYARGTASLLAECLGNDQVDVDPHELSLALGGIAALVAVGTHCIQRAHTQVIFDHPTTHEVPHVGG
;
A
#
# COMPACT_ATOMS: atom_id res chain seq x y z
N MET A 1 9.58 6.98 20.74
CA MET A 1 8.33 7.55 20.23
C MET A 1 8.72 8.23 18.92
N LYS A 2 8.52 7.58 17.76
CA LYS A 2 8.92 8.15 16.47
C LYS A 2 8.08 9.40 16.24
N ASP A 3 8.75 10.51 15.96
CA ASP A 3 8.14 11.79 15.66
C ASP A 3 7.04 11.62 14.63
N THR A 4 5.81 11.88 15.06
CA THR A 4 4.59 11.87 14.25
C THR A 4 4.53 13.18 13.47
N ASN A 5 5.61 13.53 12.79
CA ASN A 5 5.58 14.56 11.77
C ASN A 5 4.98 13.87 10.55
N GLN A 6 3.64 13.92 10.46
CA GLN A 6 2.82 13.15 9.52
C GLN A 6 3.03 13.63 8.08
N HIS A 7 4.22 13.43 7.54
CA HIS A 7 4.37 13.32 6.11
C HIS A 7 3.90 11.93 5.76
N TRP A 8 2.67 11.83 5.24
CA TRP A 8 2.14 10.56 4.77
C TRP A 8 3.10 10.03 3.71
N ILE A 9 3.46 8.74 3.75
CA ILE A 9 4.40 8.17 2.78
C ILE A 9 3.89 8.28 1.32
N LEU A 10 2.59 8.49 1.15
CA LEU A 10 1.96 8.81 -0.12
C LEU A 10 2.41 10.17 -0.68
N ASP A 11 2.68 11.13 0.20
CA ASP A 11 3.15 12.48 -0.14
C ASP A 11 4.68 12.60 -0.07
N ASP A 12 5.37 11.58 0.47
CA ASP A 12 6.84 11.53 0.54
C ASP A 12 7.41 11.07 -0.80
N ASP A 13 7.76 12.03 -1.68
CA ASP A 13 8.34 11.74 -2.99
C ASP A 13 9.66 10.94 -2.88
N ASP A 14 10.39 11.08 -1.77
CA ASP A 14 11.69 10.45 -1.51
C ASP A 14 11.58 9.10 -0.78
N ALA A 15 10.36 8.57 -0.59
CA ALA A 15 10.13 7.28 0.06
C ALA A 15 10.88 6.13 -0.66
N SER A 16 11.66 5.34 0.09
CA SER A 16 12.41 4.21 -0.48
C SER A 16 11.48 3.09 -0.98
N THR A 17 12.01 2.25 -1.88
CA THR A 17 11.30 1.07 -2.41
C THR A 17 10.82 0.15 -1.27
N GLU A 18 11.66 -0.12 -0.27
CA GLU A 18 11.29 -0.96 0.87
C GLU A 18 10.18 -0.32 1.72
N ALA A 19 10.25 0.99 1.93
CA ALA A 19 9.24 1.71 2.70
C ALA A 19 7.88 1.67 1.99
N LEU A 20 7.86 1.88 0.67
CA LEU A 20 6.66 1.76 -0.17
C LEU A 20 6.07 0.33 -0.17
N LEU A 21 6.92 -0.70 -0.24
CA LEU A 21 6.47 -2.09 -0.20
C LEU A 21 5.93 -2.50 1.19
N ASN A 22 6.54 -1.99 2.26
CA ASN A 22 6.01 -2.17 3.62
C ASN A 22 4.63 -1.52 3.75
N GLU A 23 4.50 -0.27 3.32
CA GLU A 23 3.23 0.44 3.33
C GLU A 23 2.14 -0.29 2.54
N ALA A 24 2.47 -0.76 1.33
CA ALA A 24 1.54 -1.54 0.51
C ALA A 24 1.04 -2.78 1.25
N THR A 25 1.96 -3.49 1.92
CA THR A 25 1.65 -4.69 2.69
C THR A 25 0.68 -4.38 3.83
N GLU A 26 0.88 -3.27 4.53
CA GLU A 26 -0.02 -2.82 5.60
C GLU A 26 -1.42 -2.50 5.06
N TRP A 27 -1.53 -1.72 3.97
CA TRP A 27 -2.84 -1.42 3.36
C TRP A 27 -3.59 -2.66 2.88
N PHE A 28 -2.89 -3.63 2.28
CA PHE A 28 -3.54 -4.89 1.88
C PHE A 28 -3.95 -5.76 3.06
N ALA A 29 -3.17 -5.76 4.14
CA ALA A 29 -3.55 -6.43 5.38
C ALA A 29 -4.83 -5.82 5.96
N TYR A 30 -4.93 -4.49 5.99
CA TYR A 30 -6.15 -3.80 6.39
C TYR A 30 -7.32 -4.12 5.48
N ALA A 31 -7.15 -4.00 4.15
CA ALA A 31 -8.21 -4.32 3.19
C ALA A 31 -8.76 -5.74 3.38
N ARG A 32 -7.86 -6.71 3.54
CA ARG A 32 -8.22 -8.11 3.79
C ARG A 32 -8.95 -8.28 5.12
N GLY A 33 -8.44 -7.69 6.21
CA GLY A 33 -9.08 -7.77 7.52
C GLY A 33 -10.49 -7.16 7.51
N THR A 34 -10.65 -5.98 6.90
CA THR A 34 -11.95 -5.32 6.75
C THR A 34 -12.91 -6.15 5.91
N ALA A 35 -12.45 -6.75 4.81
CA ALA A 35 -13.27 -7.63 3.98
C ALA A 35 -13.73 -8.89 4.74
N SER A 36 -12.84 -9.49 5.54
CA SER A 36 -13.19 -10.64 6.38
C SER A 36 -14.24 -10.29 7.44
N LEU A 37 -14.09 -9.17 8.13
CA LEU A 37 -15.08 -8.70 9.10
C LEU A 37 -16.45 -8.42 8.45
N LEU A 38 -16.46 -7.78 7.28
CA LEU A 38 -17.70 -7.53 6.53
C LEU A 38 -18.39 -8.85 6.15
N ALA A 39 -17.63 -9.86 5.71
CA ALA A 39 -18.17 -11.17 5.39
C ALA A 39 -18.75 -11.89 6.62
N GLU A 40 -18.11 -11.77 7.79
CA GLU A 40 -18.64 -12.30 9.06
C GLU A 40 -19.96 -11.62 9.45
N CYS A 41 -20.07 -10.30 9.26
CA CYS A 41 -21.33 -9.57 9.51
C CYS A 41 -22.45 -10.02 8.58
N LEU A 42 -22.16 -10.20 7.28
CA LEU A 42 -23.12 -10.63 6.26
C LEU A 42 -23.54 -12.10 6.40
N GLY A 43 -22.67 -12.95 6.97
CA GLY A 43 -22.96 -14.36 7.20
C GLY A 43 -23.87 -14.64 8.40
N ASN A 44 -24.26 -13.60 9.15
CA ASN A 44 -25.18 -13.72 10.26
C ASN A 44 -26.61 -13.43 9.78
N ASP A 45 -27.45 -14.49 9.70
CA ASP A 45 -28.85 -14.45 9.22
C ASP A 45 -29.78 -13.50 10.00
N GLN A 46 -29.28 -12.84 11.06
CA GLN A 46 -30.03 -11.88 11.86
C GLN A 46 -29.75 -10.41 11.49
N VAL A 47 -28.83 -10.15 10.55
CA VAL A 47 -28.43 -8.79 10.17
C VAL A 47 -29.16 -8.38 8.89
N ASP A 48 -30.13 -7.49 9.02
CA ASP A 48 -30.66 -6.73 7.89
C ASP A 48 -29.64 -5.62 7.55
N VAL A 49 -28.93 -5.78 6.43
CA VAL A 49 -27.87 -4.85 6.02
C VAL A 49 -28.43 -3.85 5.02
N ASP A 50 -28.34 -2.56 5.34
CA ASP A 50 -28.66 -1.49 4.39
C ASP A 50 -27.71 -1.59 3.17
N PRO A 51 -28.25 -1.75 1.94
CA PRO A 51 -27.44 -1.77 0.73
C PRO A 51 -26.51 -0.55 0.57
N HIS A 52 -26.90 0.61 1.10
CA HIS A 52 -26.07 1.81 1.08
C HIS A 52 -24.83 1.67 1.98
N GLU A 53 -25.02 1.16 3.21
CA GLU A 53 -23.92 0.90 4.14
C GLU A 53 -22.98 -0.17 3.59
N LEU A 54 -23.52 -1.23 2.98
CA LEU A 54 -22.72 -2.25 2.30
C LEU A 54 -21.90 -1.65 1.15
N SER A 55 -22.52 -0.82 0.31
CA SER A 55 -21.82 -0.14 -0.78
C SER A 55 -20.70 0.76 -0.26
N LEU A 56 -20.92 1.46 0.86
CA LEU A 56 -19.91 2.31 1.48
C LEU A 56 -18.75 1.47 2.03
N ALA A 57 -19.04 0.36 2.71
CA ALA A 57 -18.02 -0.56 3.23
C ALA A 57 -17.15 -1.15 2.11
N LEU A 58 -17.77 -1.59 1.01
CA LEU A 58 -17.07 -2.07 -0.18
C LEU A 58 -16.22 -0.97 -0.83
N GLY A 59 -16.73 0.26 -0.89
CA GLY A 59 -15.97 1.43 -1.35
C GLY A 59 -14.75 1.71 -0.49
N GLY A 60 -14.87 1.58 0.84
CA GLY A 60 -13.76 1.69 1.78
C GLY A 60 -12.67 0.64 1.52
N ILE A 61 -13.07 -0.63 1.36
CA ILE A 61 -12.13 -1.72 1.00
C ILE A 61 -11.41 -1.42 -0.32
N ALA A 62 -12.14 -0.95 -1.34
CA ALA A 62 -11.56 -0.57 -2.62
C ALA A 62 -10.54 0.57 -2.48
N ALA A 63 -10.80 1.56 -1.62
CA ALA A 63 -9.86 2.63 -1.34
C ALA A 63 -8.57 2.10 -0.68
N LEU A 64 -8.66 1.21 0.31
CA LEU A 64 -7.50 0.59 0.94
C LEU A 64 -6.62 -0.14 -0.10
N VAL A 65 -7.26 -0.92 -0.98
CA VAL A 65 -6.56 -1.63 -2.07
C VAL A 65 -5.91 -0.64 -3.05
N ALA A 66 -6.60 0.46 -3.38
CA ALA A 66 -6.05 1.48 -4.28
C ALA A 66 -4.79 2.13 -3.72
N VAL A 67 -4.76 2.45 -2.43
CA VAL A 67 -3.57 3.02 -1.78
C VAL A 67 -2.40 2.02 -1.82
N GLY A 68 -2.62 0.77 -1.42
CA GLY A 68 -1.56 -0.25 -1.49
C GLY A 68 -1.04 -0.50 -2.91
N THR A 69 -1.93 -0.46 -3.90
CA THR A 69 -1.58 -0.58 -5.33
C THR A 69 -0.71 0.59 -5.79
N HIS A 70 -1.03 1.81 -5.35
CA HIS A 70 -0.26 3.00 -5.66
C HIS A 70 1.17 2.91 -5.10
N CYS A 71 1.34 2.45 -3.86
CA CYS A 71 2.65 2.23 -3.27
C CYS A 71 3.48 1.21 -4.06
N ILE A 72 2.87 0.10 -4.50
CA ILE A 72 3.53 -0.88 -5.37
C ILE A 72 3.96 -0.27 -6.71
N GLN A 73 3.11 0.54 -7.34
CA GLN A 73 3.44 1.18 -8.61
C GLN A 73 4.64 2.13 -8.48
N ARG A 74 4.71 2.91 -7.39
CA ARG A 74 5.86 3.76 -7.09
C ARG A 74 7.13 2.93 -6.87
N ALA A 75 7.04 1.86 -6.08
CA ALA A 75 8.17 0.96 -5.84
C ALA A 75 8.69 0.31 -7.14
N HIS A 76 7.79 -0.18 -8.01
CA HIS A 76 8.18 -0.72 -9.31
C HIS A 76 8.84 0.31 -10.21
N THR A 77 8.35 1.55 -10.20
CA THR A 77 8.93 2.66 -10.96
C THR A 77 10.38 2.89 -10.51
N GLN A 78 10.64 2.93 -9.21
CA GLN A 78 12.00 3.06 -8.69
C GLN A 78 12.90 1.89 -9.14
N VAL A 79 12.47 0.63 -8.99
CA VAL A 79 13.29 -0.52 -9.41
C VAL A 79 13.64 -0.49 -10.91
N ILE A 80 12.70 -0.05 -11.76
CA ILE A 80 12.88 0.02 -13.22
C ILE A 80 13.82 1.16 -13.62
N PHE A 81 13.67 2.34 -13.01
CA PHE A 81 14.38 3.55 -13.44
C PHE A 81 15.62 3.89 -12.63
N ASP A 82 15.72 3.38 -11.40
CA ASP A 82 16.82 3.64 -10.46
C ASP A 82 17.93 2.58 -10.55
N HIS A 83 18.00 1.86 -11.68
CA HIS A 83 19.15 1.02 -12.00
C HIS A 83 20.39 1.92 -12.14
N PRO A 84 21.37 1.85 -11.23
CA PRO A 84 22.65 2.44 -11.52
C PRO A 84 23.20 1.70 -12.73
N THR A 85 23.56 2.44 -13.77
CA THR A 85 24.56 1.94 -14.70
C THR A 85 25.82 1.72 -13.86
N THR A 86 26.03 0.49 -13.37
CA THR A 86 27.29 0.08 -12.77
C THR A 86 28.32 0.06 -13.89
N HIS A 87 28.78 1.24 -14.28
CA HIS A 87 29.99 1.43 -15.04
C HIS A 87 31.11 1.69 -14.03
N GLU A 88 31.38 0.67 -13.21
CA GLU A 88 32.62 0.62 -12.45
C GLU A 88 33.73 0.35 -13.47
N VAL A 89 34.32 1.43 -14.00
CA VAL A 89 35.51 1.32 -14.84
C VAL A 89 36.64 0.86 -13.91
N PRO A 90 37.30 -0.29 -14.16
CA PRO A 90 38.44 -0.66 -13.34
C PRO A 90 39.53 0.37 -13.60
N HIS A 91 39.90 1.12 -12.56
CA HIS A 91 41.10 1.94 -12.57
C HIS A 91 42.31 0.97 -12.57
N VAL A 92 42.76 0.59 -13.76
CA VAL A 92 44.09 0.05 -13.98
C VAL A 92 45.06 1.22 -14.12
N GLY A 93 45.91 1.39 -13.13
CA GLY A 93 47.11 2.22 -13.18
C GLY A 93 47.83 2.11 -11.83
N GLY A 94 49.11 1.81 -11.74
CA GLY A 94 50.17 1.51 -12.71
C GLY A 94 51.41 1.11 -11.92
#